data_AF-A0A3D1F3X0-F1
#
_entry.id   AF-A0A3D1F3X0-F1
#
_cell.length_a   1.000
_cell.length_b   1.000
_cell.length_c   1.000
_cell.angle_alpha   90.00
_cell.angle_beta   90.00
_cell.angle_gamma   90.00
#
_symmetry.space_group_name_H-M   'P 1'
#
loop_
_entity.id
_entity.type
_entity.pdbx_description
1 polymer ?
#
loop_
_entity_poly.entity_id
_entity_poly.type
_entity_poly.pdbx_seq_one_letter_code
_entity_poly.pdbx_strand_id
1 'polypeptide(L)'
;MGLPEASIMNDLRRWRPHGIIATIPNHKLEKRFQSLKVPLVNCSSNCSSAKLHRVITDNQAVGKMAATYLTAKGYKHLAYCGESHMGASRDRQNAFIKHAPATVHLHEDHCVQEQVGEVGWRVSDQDDRLRQWLIQLP
;
A
#
# COMPACT_ATOMS: atom_id res chain seq x y z
N MET A 1 -0.39 -8.79 6.24
CA MET A 1 -1.86 -8.78 6.37
C MET A 1 -2.40 -10.20 6.17
N GLY A 2 -2.96 -10.80 7.23
CA GLY A 2 -3.38 -12.21 7.27
C GLY A 2 -4.72 -12.48 6.57
N LEU A 3 -5.09 -13.75 6.47
CA LEU A 3 -6.43 -14.13 6.05
C LEU A 3 -7.45 -13.67 7.10
N PRO A 4 -8.70 -13.39 6.71
CA PRO A 4 -9.77 -13.09 7.64
C PRO A 4 -9.89 -14.29 8.56
N GLU A 5 -10.09 -14.00 9.83
CA GLU A 5 -10.37 -15.03 10.80
C GLU A 5 -11.57 -15.87 10.36
N ALA A 6 -11.63 -17.12 10.83
CA ALA A 6 -12.75 -18.00 10.54
C ALA A 6 -14.10 -17.40 10.97
N SER A 7 -14.09 -16.57 12.02
CA SER A 7 -15.21 -15.76 12.53
C SER A 7 -15.84 -14.91 11.42
N ILE A 8 -15.06 -14.08 10.73
CA ILE A 8 -15.55 -13.16 9.69
C ILE A 8 -16.31 -13.91 8.58
N MET A 9 -15.80 -15.06 8.15
CA MET A 9 -16.49 -15.84 7.10
C MET A 9 -17.82 -16.43 7.59
N ASN A 10 -17.89 -16.84 8.86
CA ASN A 10 -19.14 -17.33 9.44
C ASN A 10 -20.16 -16.19 9.60
N ASP A 11 -19.71 -15.01 10.01
CA ASP A 11 -20.55 -13.83 10.16
C ASP A 11 -21.12 -13.39 8.81
N LEU A 12 -20.29 -13.33 7.77
CA LEU A 12 -20.74 -13.00 6.41
C LEU A 12 -21.76 -14.01 5.87
N ARG A 13 -21.59 -15.32 6.17
CA ARG A 13 -22.57 -16.35 5.76
C ARG A 13 -23.91 -16.20 6.48
N ARG A 14 -23.89 -15.83 7.77
CA ARG A 14 -25.10 -15.58 8.56
C ARG A 14 -25.80 -14.29 8.11
N TRP A 15 -25.03 -13.25 7.84
CA TRP A 15 -25.52 -11.95 7.41
C TRP A 15 -26.10 -11.95 5.99
N ARG A 16 -25.55 -12.77 5.09
CA ARG A 16 -26.00 -12.94 3.68
C ARG A 16 -26.00 -11.62 2.89
N PRO A 17 -24.83 -10.97 2.73
CA PRO A 17 -24.74 -9.76 1.91
C PRO A 17 -25.16 -10.01 0.47
N HIS A 18 -25.73 -8.99 -0.16
CA HIS A 18 -25.97 -8.99 -1.61
C HIS A 18 -24.73 -8.61 -2.43
N GLY A 19 -23.68 -8.10 -1.78
CA GLY A 19 -22.43 -7.70 -2.42
C GLY A 19 -21.41 -7.28 -1.38
N ILE A 20 -20.14 -7.28 -1.76
CA ILE A 20 -19.01 -7.00 -0.86
C ILE A 20 -18.05 -6.03 -1.54
N ILE A 21 -17.66 -4.99 -0.81
CA ILE A 21 -16.56 -4.08 -1.16
C ILE A 21 -15.51 -4.24 -0.07
N ALA A 22 -14.31 -4.70 -0.43
CA ALA A 22 -13.29 -5.02 0.55
C ALA A 22 -11.87 -4.79 0.04
N THR A 23 -10.95 -4.51 0.95
CA THR A 23 -9.51 -4.54 0.68
C THR A 23 -9.05 -5.98 0.63
N ILE A 24 -8.78 -6.50 -0.57
CA ILE A 24 -8.38 -7.89 -0.79
C ILE A 24 -6.92 -7.91 -1.27
N PRO A 25 -5.94 -8.09 -0.37
CA PRO A 25 -4.53 -7.88 -0.70
C PRO A 25 -3.85 -9.11 -1.31
N ASN A 26 -4.54 -10.25 -1.43
CA ASN A 26 -3.97 -11.46 -2.03
C ASN A 26 -5.05 -12.40 -2.60
N HIS A 27 -4.62 -13.28 -3.51
CA HIS A 27 -5.52 -14.24 -4.19
C HIS A 27 -6.14 -15.30 -3.27
N LYS A 28 -5.50 -15.63 -2.15
CA LYS A 28 -6.06 -16.60 -1.19
C LYS A 28 -7.31 -16.01 -0.53
N LEU A 29 -7.28 -14.72 -0.23
CA LEU A 29 -8.42 -14.00 0.30
C LEU A 29 -9.54 -13.83 -0.73
N GLU A 30 -9.18 -13.43 -1.95
CA GLU A 30 -10.10 -13.35 -3.08
C GLU A 30 -10.89 -14.66 -3.25
N LYS A 31 -10.21 -15.81 -3.35
CA LYS A 31 -10.86 -17.12 -3.50
C LYS A 31 -11.82 -17.42 -2.35
N ARG A 32 -11.46 -17.02 -1.12
CA ARG A 32 -12.29 -17.24 0.07
C ARG A 32 -13.57 -16.41 0.01
N PHE A 33 -13.50 -15.14 -0.35
CA PHE A 33 -14.67 -14.27 -0.51
C PHE A 33 -15.53 -14.67 -1.72
N GLN A 34 -14.91 -15.08 -2.84
CA GLN A 34 -15.63 -15.61 -4.01
C GLN A 34 -16.50 -16.84 -3.68
N SER A 35 -16.15 -17.61 -2.65
CA SER A 35 -16.96 -18.75 -2.20
C SER A 35 -18.36 -18.36 -1.67
N LEU A 36 -18.57 -17.08 -1.34
CA LEU A 36 -19.87 -16.55 -0.94
C LEU A 36 -20.83 -16.35 -2.12
N LYS A 37 -20.33 -16.43 -3.36
CA LYS A 37 -21.11 -16.33 -4.61
C LYS A 37 -21.95 -15.04 -4.72
N VAL A 38 -21.40 -13.93 -4.23
CA VAL A 38 -21.98 -12.59 -4.32
C VAL A 38 -21.00 -11.65 -5.05
N PRO A 39 -21.49 -10.58 -5.71
CA PRO A 39 -20.64 -9.55 -6.31
C PRO A 39 -19.56 -9.06 -5.35
N LEU A 40 -18.33 -8.94 -5.84
CA LEU A 40 -17.15 -8.58 -5.05
C LEU A 40 -16.34 -7.50 -5.77
N VAL A 41 -16.10 -6.37 -5.10
CA VAL A 41 -15.23 -5.29 -5.56
C VAL A 41 -14.00 -5.23 -4.67
N ASN A 42 -12.82 -5.26 -5.29
CA ASN A 42 -11.54 -5.14 -4.60
C ASN A 42 -11.12 -3.67 -4.48
N CYS A 43 -10.67 -3.26 -3.30
CA CYS A 43 -10.12 -1.93 -3.04
C CYS A 43 -8.61 -1.93 -2.74
N SER A 44 -7.91 -3.04 -2.96
CA SER A 44 -6.47 -3.16 -2.70
C SER A 44 -5.63 -2.95 -3.95
N SER A 45 -4.56 -2.17 -3.81
CA SER A 45 -3.48 -2.07 -4.82
C SER A 45 -2.53 -3.28 -4.79
N ASN A 46 -2.64 -4.18 -3.80
CA ASN A 46 -1.68 -5.28 -3.63
C ASN A 46 -1.98 -6.51 -4.50
N CYS A 47 -3.22 -6.64 -4.98
CA CYS A 47 -3.66 -7.80 -5.74
C CYS A 47 -4.55 -7.35 -6.91
N SER A 48 -4.09 -7.62 -8.13
CA SER A 48 -4.91 -7.50 -9.34
C SER A 48 -5.41 -8.88 -9.74
N SER A 49 -6.69 -8.99 -10.05
CA SER A 49 -7.27 -10.18 -10.67
C SER A 49 -8.13 -9.72 -11.83
N ALA A 50 -7.99 -10.37 -13.00
CA ALA A 50 -8.84 -10.07 -14.16
C ALA A 50 -10.33 -10.38 -13.91
N LYS A 51 -10.63 -11.16 -12.86
CA LYS A 51 -11.98 -11.63 -12.54
C LYS A 51 -12.75 -10.71 -11.59
N LEU A 52 -12.09 -9.73 -10.97
CA LEU A 52 -12.72 -8.84 -9.99
C LEU A 52 -12.69 -7.40 -10.48
N HIS A 53 -13.84 -6.72 -10.37
CA HIS A 53 -13.87 -5.27 -10.43
C HIS A 53 -12.99 -4.71 -9.31
N ARG A 54 -12.22 -3.68 -9.63
CA ARG A 54 -11.26 -3.09 -8.70
C ARG A 54 -11.34 -1.57 -8.75
N VAL A 55 -11.40 -0.96 -7.59
CA VAL A 55 -11.39 0.50 -7.42
C VAL A 55 -10.20 0.84 -6.53
N ILE A 56 -9.20 1.49 -7.11
CA ILE A 56 -7.99 1.94 -6.43
C ILE A 56 -7.63 3.35 -6.90
N THR A 57 -6.81 4.03 -6.13
CA THR A 57 -6.15 5.26 -6.58
C THR A 57 -5.22 4.97 -7.75
N ASP A 58 -5.12 5.89 -8.71
CA ASP A 58 -4.05 5.89 -9.70
C ASP A 58 -2.73 6.29 -9.03
N ASN A 59 -2.07 5.28 -8.46
CA ASN A 59 -0.81 5.44 -7.75
C ASN A 59 0.33 5.90 -8.68
N GLN A 60 0.26 5.62 -9.98
CA GLN A 60 1.25 6.12 -10.93
C GLN A 60 1.09 7.62 -11.15
N ALA A 61 -0.15 8.10 -11.31
CA ALA A 61 -0.43 9.52 -11.39
C ALA A 61 0.03 10.27 -10.13
N VAL A 62 -0.15 9.69 -8.94
CA VAL A 62 0.34 10.25 -7.67
C VAL A 62 1.87 10.37 -7.67
N GLY A 63 2.59 9.30 -8.01
CA GLY A 63 4.06 9.34 -8.05
C GLY A 63 4.59 10.36 -9.07
N LYS A 64 4.00 10.40 -10.25
CA LYS A 64 4.32 11.39 -11.29
C LYS A 64 4.07 12.82 -10.81
N MET A 65 2.94 13.08 -10.16
CA MET A 65 2.56 14.40 -9.68
C MET A 65 3.56 14.91 -8.63
N ALA A 66 3.95 14.05 -7.68
CA ALA A 66 4.94 14.41 -6.65
C ALA A 66 6.31 14.72 -7.26
N ALA A 67 6.81 13.86 -8.17
CA ALA A 67 8.09 14.09 -8.83
C ALA A 67 8.09 15.38 -9.66
N THR A 68 7.02 15.61 -10.43
CA THR A 68 6.86 16.81 -11.25
C THR A 68 6.85 18.07 -10.40
N TYR A 69 6.08 18.05 -9.30
CA TYR A 69 5.97 19.20 -8.41
C TYR A 69 7.30 19.57 -7.73
N LEU A 70 7.98 18.58 -7.14
CA LEU A 70 9.25 18.83 -6.45
C LEU A 70 10.34 19.29 -7.44
N THR A 71 10.37 18.70 -8.63
CA THR A 71 11.28 19.14 -9.70
C THR A 71 11.01 20.58 -10.11
N ALA A 72 9.74 20.96 -10.28
CA ALA A 72 9.36 22.32 -10.66
C ALA A 72 9.74 23.37 -9.59
N LYS A 73 9.90 22.95 -8.33
CA LYS A 73 10.43 23.81 -7.25
C LYS A 73 11.95 23.98 -7.28
N GLY A 74 12.65 23.26 -8.16
CA GLY A 74 14.10 23.38 -8.34
C GLY A 74 14.94 22.49 -7.40
N TYR A 75 14.32 21.59 -6.64
CA TYR A 75 15.04 20.63 -5.79
C TYR A 75 15.91 19.69 -6.62
N LYS A 76 17.15 19.46 -6.16
CA LYS A 76 18.19 18.69 -6.88
C LYS A 76 18.41 17.28 -6.31
N HIS A 77 18.06 17.09 -5.05
CA HIS A 77 18.07 15.80 -4.37
C HIS A 77 16.66 15.54 -3.87
N LEU A 78 16.09 14.43 -4.31
CA LEU A 78 14.76 14.01 -3.91
C LEU A 78 14.89 12.70 -3.15
N ALA A 79 13.95 12.43 -2.25
CA ALA A 79 13.92 11.19 -1.49
C ALA A 79 12.51 10.60 -1.54
N TYR A 80 12.43 9.27 -1.68
CA TYR A 80 11.20 8.51 -1.53
C TYR A 80 11.36 7.56 -0.36
N CYS A 81 10.43 7.65 0.59
CA CYS A 81 10.33 6.74 1.73
C CYS A 81 8.98 6.02 1.65
N GLY A 82 8.99 4.69 1.65
CA GLY A 82 7.74 3.93 1.63
C GLY A 82 7.90 2.43 1.83
N GLU A 83 6.77 1.74 1.87
CA GLU A 83 6.71 0.31 2.19
C GLU A 83 6.80 -0.56 0.93
N SER A 84 7.87 -1.34 0.77
CA SER A 84 8.10 -2.19 -0.41
C SER A 84 7.03 -3.27 -0.59
N HIS A 85 6.38 -3.71 0.47
CA HIS A 85 5.36 -4.75 0.43
C HIS A 85 3.97 -4.23 0.00
N MET A 86 3.76 -2.91 0.03
CA MET A 86 2.52 -2.26 -0.36
C MET A 86 2.55 -1.86 -1.85
N GLY A 87 1.65 -2.43 -2.65
CA GLY A 87 1.53 -2.17 -4.09
C GLY A 87 1.30 -0.69 -4.41
N ALA A 88 0.52 0.02 -3.59
CA ALA A 88 0.34 1.46 -3.75
C ALA A 88 1.66 2.24 -3.59
N SER A 89 2.48 1.85 -2.60
CA SER A 89 3.80 2.46 -2.38
C SER A 89 4.74 2.13 -3.54
N ARG A 90 4.83 0.86 -3.98
CA ARG A 90 5.64 0.47 -5.13
C ARG A 90 5.26 1.23 -6.41
N ASP A 91 3.97 1.33 -6.72
CA ASP A 91 3.50 2.01 -7.92
C ASP A 91 3.84 3.51 -7.89
N ARG A 92 3.71 4.15 -6.71
CA ARG A 92 4.09 5.55 -6.51
C ARG A 92 5.60 5.75 -6.62
N GLN A 93 6.39 4.91 -5.98
CA GLN A 93 7.86 4.94 -6.05
C GLN A 93 8.33 4.83 -7.50
N ASN A 94 7.84 3.83 -8.23
CA ASN A 94 8.21 3.59 -9.62
C ASN A 94 7.90 4.80 -10.51
N ALA A 95 6.70 5.36 -10.37
CA ALA A 95 6.33 6.57 -11.11
C ALA A 95 7.12 7.80 -10.67
N PHE A 96 7.41 7.93 -9.38
CA PHE A 96 8.22 9.02 -8.84
C PHE A 96 9.64 9.00 -9.43
N ILE A 97 10.33 7.86 -9.35
CA ILE A 97 11.67 7.67 -9.93
C ILE A 97 11.65 7.93 -11.44
N LYS A 98 10.66 7.39 -12.15
CA LYS A 98 10.53 7.56 -13.61
C LYS A 98 10.39 9.03 -14.04
N HIS A 99 9.76 9.85 -13.20
CA HIS A 99 9.43 11.24 -13.53
C HIS A 99 10.29 12.29 -12.80
N ALA A 100 11.21 11.86 -11.94
CA ALA A 100 12.20 12.72 -11.31
C ALA A 100 13.46 12.77 -12.19
N PRO A 101 13.83 13.92 -12.78
CA PRO A 101 15.09 14.08 -13.51
C PRO A 101 16.29 14.23 -12.56
N ALA A 102 16.06 14.22 -11.25
CA ALA A 102 17.03 14.44 -10.19
C ALA A 102 17.50 13.11 -9.59
N THR A 103 18.58 13.13 -8.82
CA THR A 103 18.97 11.98 -8.00
C THR A 103 17.89 11.69 -6.97
N VAL A 104 17.38 10.45 -6.96
CA VAL A 104 16.39 10.00 -5.99
C VAL A 104 17.04 9.03 -5.00
N HIS A 105 16.98 9.38 -3.72
CA HIS A 105 17.35 8.51 -2.60
C HIS A 105 16.14 7.67 -2.20
N LEU A 106 16.35 6.38 -1.95
CA LEU A 106 15.27 5.46 -1.61
C LEU A 106 15.42 4.92 -0.19
N HIS A 107 14.32 4.92 0.54
CA HIS A 107 14.13 4.14 1.76
C HIS A 107 12.95 3.21 1.56
N GLU A 108 13.22 1.91 1.61
CA GLU A 108 12.19 0.89 1.52
C GLU A 108 12.03 0.19 2.86
N ASP A 109 10.87 0.41 3.50
CA ASP A 109 10.48 -0.37 4.65
C ASP A 109 9.99 -1.75 4.18
N HIS A 110 10.72 -2.78 4.59
CA HIS A 110 10.37 -4.18 4.34
C HIS A 110 9.48 -4.79 5.43
N CYS A 111 9.30 -4.10 6.55
CA CYS A 111 8.46 -4.55 7.65
C CYS A 111 7.02 -4.07 7.44
N VAL A 112 6.04 -4.91 7.80
CA VAL A 112 4.66 -4.46 7.97
C VAL A 112 4.66 -3.51 9.16
N GLN A 113 4.08 -2.32 9.04
CA GLN A 113 3.84 -1.50 10.22
C GLN A 113 2.98 -2.31 11.21
N GLU A 114 3.58 -2.72 12.31
CA GLU A 114 2.83 -3.28 13.41
C GLU A 114 2.11 -2.12 14.09
N GLN A 115 0.79 -2.19 14.23
CA GLN A 115 0.10 -1.31 15.17
C GLN A 115 0.57 -1.70 16.58
N VAL A 116 1.60 -1.03 17.06
CA VAL A 116 2.10 -1.22 18.43
C VAL A 116 1.23 -0.37 19.37
N GLY A 117 0.17 -0.98 19.91
CA GLY A 117 -0.60 -0.48 21.07
C GLY A 117 -1.76 0.48 20.80
N GLU A 118 -2.59 0.68 21.84
CA GLU A 118 -3.62 1.73 21.89
C GLU A 118 -2.95 3.09 22.07
N VAL A 119 -2.94 3.90 21.01
CA VAL A 119 -2.69 5.35 21.05
C VAL A 119 -1.32 5.75 21.65
N GLY A 120 -0.24 5.49 20.92
CA GLY A 120 1.07 6.10 21.20
C GLY A 120 2.13 5.77 20.16
N TRP A 121 2.76 6.78 19.58
CA TRP A 121 3.94 6.62 18.73
C TRP A 121 5.11 6.10 19.57
N ARG A 122 5.29 4.78 19.65
CA ARG A 122 6.55 4.20 20.15
C ARG A 122 7.56 4.17 19.02
N VAL A 123 8.76 4.70 19.29
CA VAL A 123 9.93 4.54 18.43
C VAL A 123 10.19 3.04 18.31
N SER A 124 9.99 2.53 17.10
CA SER A 124 10.27 1.15 16.70
C SER A 124 11.63 1.06 16.03
N ASP A 125 12.14 -0.16 15.84
CA ASP A 125 13.34 -0.39 15.02
C ASP A 125 13.17 0.10 13.55
N GLN A 126 11.93 0.34 13.12
CA GLN A 126 11.63 0.99 11.82
C GLN A 126 12.00 2.48 11.88
N ASP A 127 11.65 3.16 12.97
CA ASP A 127 11.95 4.58 13.18
C ASP A 127 13.46 4.84 13.29
N ASP A 128 14.22 3.94 13.90
CA ASP A 128 15.68 4.07 14.00
C ASP A 128 16.38 3.91 12.63
N ARG A 129 15.94 2.97 11.80
CA ARG A 129 16.47 2.80 10.44
C ARG A 129 16.11 3.97 9.55
N LEU A 130 14.87 4.44 9.63
CA LEU A 130 14.44 5.65 8.93
C LEU A 130 15.27 6.86 9.38
N ARG A 131 15.47 7.02 10.69
CA ARG A 131 16.28 8.10 11.26
C ARG A 131 17.73 8.04 10.78
N GLN A 132 18.36 6.86 10.81
CA GLN A 132 19.73 6.69 10.32
C GLN A 132 19.84 7.05 8.85
N TRP A 133 18.88 6.63 8.04
CA TRP A 133 18.84 6.96 6.62
C TRP A 133 18.64 8.46 6.38
N LEU A 134 17.74 9.12 7.12
CA LEU A 134 17.50 10.56 7.00
C LEU A 134 18.75 11.39 7.29
N ILE A 135 19.57 10.98 8.27
CA ILE A 135 20.83 11.67 8.61
C ILE A 135 21.90 11.51 7.50
N GLN A 136 21.76 10.52 6.62
CA GLN A 136 22.68 10.28 5.51
C GLN A 136 22.31 11.02 4.21
N LEU A 137 21.15 11.68 4.17
CA LEU A 137 20.74 12.46 3.00
C LEU A 137 21.58 13.75 2.86
N PRO A 138 21.85 14.19 1.61
CA PRO A 138 22.65 15.38 1.33
C PRO A 138 21.96 16.71 1.69
#